data_AF-A0A7U4LGH0-F1
#
_entry.id   AF-A0A7U4LGH0-F1
#
_cell.length_a   1.000
_cell.length_b   1.000
_cell.length_c   1.000
_cell.angle_alpha   90.00
_cell.angle_beta   90.00
_cell.angle_gamma   90.00
#
_symmetry.space_group_name_H-M   'P 1'
#
loop_
_entity.id
_entity.type
_entity.pdbx_description
1 polymer ?
#
loop_
_entity_poly.entity_id
_entity_poly.type
_entity_poly.pdbx_seq_one_letter_code
_entity_poly.pdbx_strand_id
1 'polypeptide(L)'
;MAATVYPLKHPIIVTIGERTEEITSLALRRATGNDLLLIDSFRHQPMKLVLEMIAALSGQPFVIIQKLDAGDVGPLGELAFANVEDGLPIGGTS
;
A
#
# COMPACT_ATOMS: atom_id res chain seq x y z
N MET A 1 13.38 6.74 -9.97
CA MET A 1 14.07 5.46 -9.72
C MET A 1 13.57 4.43 -10.73
N ALA A 2 14.46 3.65 -11.34
CA ALA A 2 14.08 2.64 -12.34
C ALA A 2 13.37 1.45 -11.67
N ALA A 3 12.26 0.98 -12.26
CA ALA A 3 11.55 -0.19 -11.77
C ALA A 3 12.44 -1.43 -11.90
N THR A 4 12.49 -2.28 -10.87
CA THR A 4 13.26 -3.53 -10.93
C THR A 4 12.45 -4.56 -11.70
N VAL A 5 12.97 -5.01 -12.84
CA VAL A 5 12.28 -5.95 -13.74
C VAL A 5 12.85 -7.35 -13.56
N TYR A 6 11.98 -8.32 -13.32
CA TYR A 6 12.32 -9.73 -13.18
C TYR A 6 11.73 -10.52 -14.34
N PRO A 7 12.55 -11.26 -15.13
CA PRO A 7 12.02 -12.14 -16.16
C PRO A 7 11.29 -13.32 -15.53
N LEU A 8 10.19 -13.73 -16.15
CA LEU A 8 9.44 -14.91 -15.74
C LEU A 8 10.12 -16.18 -16.27
N LYS A 9 10.12 -17.25 -15.46
CA LYS A 9 10.62 -18.57 -15.89
C LYS A 9 9.75 -19.19 -16.98
N HIS A 10 8.45 -18.90 -16.95
CA HIS A 10 7.47 -19.32 -17.93
C HIS A 10 6.59 -18.12 -18.27
N PRO A 11 6.34 -17.85 -19.56
CA PRO A 11 5.45 -16.77 -19.95
C PRO A 11 4.02 -17.03 -19.50
N ILE A 12 3.33 -15.98 -19.06
CA ILE A 12 1.91 -16.04 -18.72
C ILE A 12 1.13 -15.51 -19.91
N ILE A 13 0.28 -16.36 -20.49
CA ILE A 13 -0.61 -15.97 -21.58
C ILE A 13 -1.93 -15.51 -20.98
N VAL A 14 -2.29 -14.26 -21.25
CA VAL A 14 -3.56 -13.67 -20.80
C VAL A 14 -4.40 -13.35 -22.03
N THR A 15 -5.62 -13.89 -22.08
CA THR A 15 -6.59 -13.56 -23.12
C THR A 15 -7.67 -12.66 -22.55
N ILE A 16 -7.80 -11.44 -23.07
CA ILE A 16 -8.83 -10.46 -22.68
C ILE A 16 -9.65 -10.13 -23.93
N GLY A 17 -10.84 -10.71 -24.03
CA GLY A 17 -11.67 -10.61 -25.25
C GLY A 17 -11.01 -11.33 -26.43
N GLU A 18 -10.82 -10.63 -27.55
CA GLU A 18 -10.13 -11.16 -28.75
C GLU A 18 -8.61 -10.94 -28.72
N ARG A 19 -8.06 -10.31 -27.67
CA ARG A 19 -6.62 -10.03 -27.56
C ARG A 19 -5.95 -11.07 -26.69
N THR A 20 -4.84 -11.61 -27.18
CA THR A 20 -3.94 -12.47 -26.42
C THR A 20 -2.63 -11.73 -26.20
N GLU A 21 -2.26 -11.55 -24.94
CA GLU A 21 -1.01 -10.93 -24.51
C GLU A 21 -0.12 -11.95 -23.80
N GLU A 22 1.18 -11.86 -24.07
CA GLU A 22 2.19 -12.68 -23.43
C GLU A 22 2.98 -11.82 -22.43
N ILE A 23 2.83 -12.14 -21.14
CA ILE A 23 3.59 -11.50 -20.07
C ILE A 23 4.84 -12.32 -19.83
N THR A 24 6.00 -11.73 -20.13
CA THR A 24 7.33 -12.38 -20.01
C THR A 24 8.17 -11.83 -18.86
N SER A 25 7.74 -10.73 -18.22
CA SER A 25 8.46 -10.10 -17.12
C SER A 25 7.51 -9.41 -16.13
N LEU A 26 7.97 -9.30 -14.88
CA LEU A 26 7.30 -8.56 -13.81
C LEU A 26 8.15 -7.37 -13.40
N ALA A 27 7.57 -6.18 -13.39
CA ALA A 27 8.19 -5.00 -12.81
C ALA A 27 7.74 -4.86 -11.35
N LEU A 28 8.68 -4.88 -10.40
CA LEU A 28 8.39 -4.53 -9.02
C LEU A 28 8.17 -3.01 -8.93
N ARG A 29 6.99 -2.65 -8.43
CA ARG A 29 6.68 -1.29 -7.99
C ARG A 29 6.84 -1.20 -6.47
N ARG A 30 6.94 0.03 -5.97
CA ARG A 30 6.85 0.30 -4.54
C ARG A 30 5.45 -0.10 -4.06
N ALA A 31 5.38 -0.64 -2.85
CA ALA A 31 4.12 -0.96 -2.21
C ALA A 31 3.33 0.33 -1.97
N THR A 32 2.02 0.26 -2.04
CA THR A 32 1.11 1.36 -1.70
C THR A 32 0.29 1.03 -0.47
N GLY A 33 -0.42 2.02 0.07
CA GLY A 33 -1.40 1.81 1.15
C GLY A 33 -2.40 0.68 0.85
N ASN A 34 -2.81 0.52 -0.41
CA ASN A 34 -3.69 -0.58 -0.83
C ASN A 34 -3.02 -1.96 -0.70
N ASP A 35 -1.72 -2.07 -0.98
CA ASP A 35 -1.01 -3.35 -0.78
C ASP A 35 -0.86 -3.64 0.70
N LEU A 36 -0.64 -2.61 1.53
CA LEU A 36 -0.60 -2.77 2.98
C LEU A 36 -1.92 -3.33 3.52
N LEU A 37 -3.09 -2.91 3.00
CA LEU A 37 -4.39 -3.48 3.36
C LEU A 37 -4.52 -4.97 3.05
N LEU A 38 -3.92 -5.46 1.97
CA LEU A 38 -3.93 -6.89 1.64
C LEU A 38 -3.05 -7.70 2.61
N ILE A 39 -1.94 -7.12 3.03
CA ILE A 39 -0.98 -7.71 3.98
C ILE A 39 -1.51 -7.62 5.43
N ASP A 40 -2.34 -6.63 5.73
CA ASP A 40 -2.93 -6.31 7.04
C ASP A 40 -3.81 -7.43 7.63
N SER A 41 -4.14 -8.45 6.82
CA SER A 41 -4.80 -9.68 7.25
C SER A 41 -4.11 -10.43 8.42
N PHE A 42 -2.93 -9.99 8.89
CA PHE A 42 -2.04 -10.76 9.77
C PHE A 42 -1.53 -10.07 11.04
N ARG A 43 -1.89 -8.83 11.45
CA ARG A 43 -1.32 -8.22 12.68
C ARG A 43 -2.25 -7.32 13.49
N HIS A 44 -1.86 -7.13 14.76
CA HIS A 44 -2.53 -6.42 15.86
C HIS A 44 -2.71 -4.89 15.70
N GLN A 45 -2.53 -4.32 14.51
CA GLN A 45 -2.81 -2.92 14.21
C GLN A 45 -3.51 -2.84 12.85
N PRO A 46 -4.79 -2.47 12.78
CA PRO A 46 -5.52 -2.43 11.52
C PRO A 46 -5.01 -1.28 10.66
N MET A 47 -4.22 -1.57 9.63
CA MET A 47 -3.78 -0.63 8.60
C MET A 47 -4.96 0.16 8.01
N LYS A 48 -6.14 -0.47 7.91
CA LYS A 48 -7.36 0.22 7.49
C LYS A 48 -7.65 1.45 8.36
N LEU A 49 -7.54 1.32 9.68
CA LEU A 49 -7.75 2.43 10.61
C LEU A 49 -6.71 3.54 10.40
N VAL A 50 -5.45 3.17 10.21
CA VAL A 50 -4.35 4.13 9.95
C VAL A 50 -4.68 4.96 8.69
N LEU A 51 -5.05 4.30 7.60
CA LEU A 51 -5.38 4.98 6.34
C LEU A 51 -6.66 5.82 6.45
N GLU A 52 -7.66 5.37 7.20
CA GLU A 52 -8.88 6.13 7.48
C GLU A 52 -8.59 7.39 8.30
N MET A 53 -7.70 7.30 9.29
CA MET A 53 -7.27 8.45 10.08
C MET A 53 -6.48 9.46 9.26
N ILE A 54 -5.57 9.01 8.41
CA ILE A 54 -4.85 9.88 7.46
C ILE A 54 -5.85 10.58 6.53
N ALA A 55 -6.86 9.87 6.02
CA ALA A 55 -7.90 10.46 5.17
C ALA A 55 -8.69 11.54 5.92
N ALA A 56 -9.13 11.25 7.15
CA ALA A 56 -9.89 12.17 7.98
C ALA A 56 -9.10 13.46 8.31
N LEU A 57 -7.83 13.34 8.69
CA LEU A 57 -7.00 14.48 9.10
C LEU A 57 -6.50 15.30 7.90
N SER A 58 -6.22 14.66 6.77
CA SER A 58 -5.80 15.36 5.55
C SER A 58 -6.95 15.95 4.75
N GLY A 59 -8.20 15.58 5.06
CA GLY A 59 -9.39 15.95 4.29
C GLY A 59 -9.44 15.32 2.88
N GLN A 60 -8.64 14.27 2.64
CA GLN A 60 -8.55 13.62 1.33
C GLN A 60 -9.46 12.39 1.24
N PRO A 61 -9.97 12.06 0.04
CA PRO A 61 -10.71 10.83 -0.16
C PRO A 61 -9.84 9.60 0.15
N PHE A 62 -10.43 8.59 0.79
CA PHE A 62 -9.75 7.34 1.13
C PHE A 62 -9.07 6.66 -0.07
N VAL A 63 -9.70 6.72 -1.25
CA VAL A 63 -9.15 6.16 -2.50
C VAL A 63 -7.83 6.83 -2.94
N ILE A 64 -7.60 8.08 -2.53
CA ILE A 64 -6.33 8.78 -2.76
C ILE A 64 -5.29 8.29 -1.76
N ILE A 65 -5.66 8.14 -0.49
CA ILE A 65 -4.79 7.63 0.57
C ILE A 65 -4.30 6.20 0.29
N GLN A 66 -5.15 5.34 -0.28
CA GLN A 66 -4.78 3.99 -0.72
C GLN A 66 -3.67 3.95 -1.79
N LYS A 67 -3.45 5.06 -2.50
CA LYS A 67 -2.42 5.18 -3.54
C LYS A 67 -1.10 5.76 -3.03
N LEU A 68 -1.04 6.20 -1.76
CA LEU A 68 0.19 6.67 -1.15
C LEU A 68 1.24 5.55 -1.14
N ASP A 69 2.51 5.95 -1.26
CA ASP A 69 3.63 5.05 -1.08
C ASP A 69 3.60 4.49 0.34
N ALA A 70 3.77 3.18 0.49
CA ALA A 70 3.76 2.52 1.78
C ALA A 70 4.82 3.08 2.74
N GLY A 71 5.93 3.62 2.22
CA GLY A 71 6.94 4.31 3.02
C GLY A 71 6.43 5.61 3.66
N ASP A 72 5.45 6.27 3.05
CA ASP A 72 4.86 7.52 3.57
C ASP A 72 3.73 7.23 4.58
N VAL A 73 3.08 6.06 4.47
CA VAL A 73 1.96 5.67 5.34
C VAL A 73 2.40 5.54 6.80
N GLY A 74 3.59 5.03 7.09
CA GLY A 74 4.09 4.89 8.46
C GLY A 74 4.20 6.23 9.20
N PRO A 75 5.02 7.19 8.71
CA PRO A 75 5.17 8.51 9.32
C PRO A 75 3.85 9.29 9.38
N LEU A 76 3.03 9.23 8.33
CA LEU A 76 1.71 9.90 8.32
C LEU A 76 0.76 9.25 9.32
N GLY A 77 0.85 7.94 9.51
CA GLY A 77 0.10 7.21 10.52
C GLY A 77 0.49 7.65 11.92
N GLU A 78 1.79 7.69 12.24
CA GLU A 78 2.27 8.17 13.54
C GLU A 78 1.77 9.59 13.85
N LEU A 79 1.87 10.50 12.88
CA LEU A 79 1.34 11.85 13.00
C LEU A 79 -0.19 11.86 13.17
N ALA A 80 -0.90 10.99 12.45
CA ALA A 80 -2.34 10.88 12.56
C ALA A 80 -2.78 10.41 13.96
N PHE A 81 -2.08 9.43 14.53
CA PHE A 81 -2.34 8.93 15.88
C PHE A 81 -1.97 9.93 16.97
N ALA A 82 -0.90 10.72 16.79
CA ALA A 82 -0.53 11.77 17.73
C ALA A 82 -1.59 12.88 17.89
N ASN A 83 -2.51 13.00 16.93
CA ASN A 83 -3.61 13.97 16.96
C ASN A 83 -4.91 13.40 17.58
N VAL A 84 -4.90 12.17 18.09
CA VAL A 84 -6.02 11.57 18.82
C VAL A 84 -5.76 11.67 20.32
N GLU A 85 -6.73 12.16 21.09
CA GLU A 85 -6.62 12.39 22.55
C GLU A 85 -6.14 11.17 23.36
N ASP A 86 -6.31 9.94 22.83
CA ASP A 86 -5.85 8.66 23.41
C ASP A 86 -4.99 7.81 22.43
N GLY A 87 -4.34 8.44 21.45
CA GLY A 87 -3.58 7.73 20.42
C GLY A 87 -2.32 7.04 20.96
N LEU A 88 -2.31 5.70 20.99
CA LEU A 88 -1.10 4.94 21.31
C LEU A 88 -0.04 5.18 20.22
N PRO A 89 1.22 5.49 20.59
CA PRO A 89 2.29 5.64 19.61
C PRO A 89 2.53 4.30 18.91
N ILE A 90 2.31 4.28 17.60
CA ILE A 90 2.66 3.14 16.73
C ILE A 90 4.16 3.17 16.40
N GLY A 91 4.99 3.34 17.43
CA GLY A 91 6.45 3.29 17.35
C GLY A 91 6.92 1.84 17.38
N GLY A 92 7.03 1.24 16.21
CA GLY A 92 7.57 -0.10 16.00
C GLY A 92 8.84 -0.10 15.17
N THR A 93 9.81 0.77 15.47
CA THR A 93 11.19 0.62 14.99
C THR A 93 12.19 0.90 16.10
N SER A 94 12.75 -0.19 16.62
CA SER A 94 14.09 -0.27 17.23
C SER A 94 14.74 -1.55 16.70
#